data_AF-A0A0N4VFE6-F1
#
_entry.id   AF-A0A0N4VFE6-F1
#
_cell.length_a   1.000
_cell.length_b   1.000
_cell.length_c   1.000
_cell.angle_alpha   90.00
_cell.angle_beta   90.00
_cell.angle_gamma   90.00
#
_symmetry.space_group_name_H-M   'P 1'
#
loop_
_entity.id
_entity.type
_entity.pdbx_description
1 polymer ?
#
loop_
_entity_poly.entity_id
_entity_poly.type
_entity_poly.pdbx_seq_one_letter_code
_entity_poly.pdbx_strand_id
1 'polypeptide(L)'
;IHWQSQKRSTFVNEFSEDNLSCEEIRARGFYPEVPLSKDENEFPIAYARTVYKDYHFQEMMFNVMYAPQNRYCFIIDNKATEKFHKKMKILGKCFKNVIVSDVEFDVDGAGHNMVRSFLYCMRLLLKEPSWKYVTTLQVDIKLKKYLAFFLTFFLIIQNKKEFSFKNFVFVHLHRYQFAANCFA
;
A
#
# COMPACT_ATOMS: atom_id res chain seq x y z
N ILE A 1 16.98 27.18 -47.96
CA ILE A 1 17.14 27.15 -46.48
C ILE A 1 16.29 25.99 -45.97
N HIS A 2 16.96 24.86 -45.68
CA HIS A 2 16.33 23.63 -45.23
C HIS A 2 16.07 23.74 -43.72
N TRP A 3 14.80 23.74 -43.31
CA TRP A 3 14.44 23.56 -41.91
C TRP A 3 14.60 22.08 -41.55
N GLN A 4 15.73 21.72 -40.95
CA GLN A 4 15.87 20.42 -40.27
C GLN A 4 15.04 20.45 -38.98
N SER A 5 14.12 19.49 -38.84
CA SER A 5 13.35 19.32 -37.62
C SER A 5 14.28 18.92 -36.48
N GLN A 6 14.44 19.80 -35.51
CA GLN A 6 15.15 19.53 -34.28
C GLN A 6 14.37 18.47 -33.49
N LYS A 7 14.91 17.24 -33.44
CA LYS A 7 14.36 16.16 -32.61
C LYS A 7 14.31 16.64 -31.16
N ARG A 8 13.10 16.86 -30.65
CA ARG A 8 12.82 17.05 -29.23
C ARG A 8 13.27 15.78 -28.51
N SER A 9 14.39 15.84 -27.79
CA SER A 9 14.83 14.74 -26.93
C SER A 9 13.76 14.52 -25.87
N THR A 10 12.98 13.45 -26.03
CA THR A 10 12.11 12.94 -24.99
C THR A 10 13.00 12.40 -23.88
N PHE A 11 13.10 13.14 -22.78
CA PHE A 11 13.61 12.65 -21.50
C PHE A 11 12.57 11.66 -20.94
N VAL A 12 12.45 10.49 -21.56
CA VAL A 12 11.80 9.34 -20.94
C VAL A 12 12.96 8.49 -20.46
N ASN A 13 13.28 8.61 -19.17
CA ASN A 13 14.08 7.56 -18.54
C ASN A 13 13.25 6.28 -18.67
N GLU A 14 13.70 5.42 -19.59
CA GLU A 14 13.28 4.06 -19.72
C GLU A 14 13.74 3.35 -18.44
N PHE A 15 12.89 3.38 -17.41
CA PHE A 15 13.08 2.55 -16.22
C PHE A 15 13.08 1.11 -16.71
N SER A 16 14.26 0.49 -16.76
CA SER A 16 14.41 -0.89 -17.20
C SER A 16 13.46 -1.76 -16.38
N GLU A 17 12.45 -2.32 -17.06
CA GLU A 17 11.34 -3.02 -16.41
C GLU A 17 11.74 -4.31 -15.67
N ASP A 18 13.00 -4.72 -15.82
CA ASP A 18 13.48 -6.07 -15.57
C ASP A 18 14.47 -6.19 -14.41
N ASN A 19 15.11 -5.09 -13.98
CA ASN A 19 15.89 -5.06 -12.75
C ASN A 19 15.11 -4.30 -11.67
N LEU A 20 14.79 -5.01 -10.59
CA LEU A 20 14.12 -4.46 -9.41
C LEU A 20 14.95 -4.85 -8.19
N SER A 21 15.84 -3.95 -7.77
CA SER A 21 16.61 -4.07 -6.53
C SER A 21 16.04 -3.17 -5.44
N CYS A 22 16.39 -3.44 -4.17
CA CYS A 22 16.00 -2.56 -3.07
C CYS A 22 16.63 -1.16 -3.15
N GLU A 23 17.80 -1.04 -3.77
CA GLU A 23 18.45 0.26 -4.02
C GLU A 23 17.63 1.08 -5.00
N GLU A 24 17.19 0.47 -6.10
CA GLU A 24 16.37 1.13 -7.11
C GLU A 24 14.98 1.52 -6.56
N ILE A 25 14.35 0.65 -5.77
CA ILE A 25 13.08 0.95 -5.11
C ILE A 25 13.24 2.18 -4.19
N ARG A 26 14.27 2.18 -3.34
CA ARG A 26 14.52 3.29 -2.41
C ARG A 26 14.91 4.57 -3.13
N ALA A 27 15.63 4.49 -4.25
CA ALA A 27 16.02 5.66 -5.04
C ALA A 27 14.83 6.34 -5.73
N ARG A 28 13.75 5.61 -6.04
CA ARG A 28 12.56 6.15 -6.71
C ARG A 28 11.60 6.89 -5.77
N GLY A 29 11.74 6.75 -4.46
CA GLY A 29 10.77 7.28 -3.50
C GLY A 29 11.43 7.87 -2.26
N PHE A 30 10.64 8.60 -1.49
CA PHE A 30 11.05 9.06 -0.16
C PHE A 30 10.64 8.04 0.92
N TYR A 31 11.62 7.43 1.59
CA TYR A 31 11.41 6.43 2.63
C TYR A 31 12.20 6.79 3.89
N PRO A 32 11.68 7.69 4.76
CA PRO A 32 12.39 8.12 5.95
C PRO A 32 12.63 6.93 6.92
N GLU A 33 13.81 6.89 7.53
CA GLU A 33 14.16 5.85 8.50
C GLU A 33 13.61 6.14 9.90
N VAL A 34 13.29 7.40 10.18
CA VAL A 34 12.72 7.88 11.45
C VAL A 34 11.40 8.63 11.22
N PRO A 35 10.46 8.59 12.17
CA PRO A 35 9.21 9.34 12.08
C PRO A 35 9.47 10.84 11.84
N LEU A 36 8.64 11.48 11.02
CA LEU A 36 8.82 12.90 10.67
C LEU A 36 8.34 13.84 11.77
N SER A 37 7.50 13.36 12.69
CA SER A 37 7.05 14.10 13.86
C SER A 37 6.78 13.19 15.06
N LYS A 38 6.72 13.79 16.25
CA LYS A 38 6.34 13.09 17.48
C LYS A 38 4.90 12.58 17.41
N ASP A 39 3.99 13.39 16.87
CA ASP A 39 2.57 13.02 16.74
C ASP A 39 2.41 11.80 15.83
N GLU A 40 3.09 11.77 14.69
CA GLU A 40 3.07 10.60 13.80
C GLU A 40 3.65 9.33 14.46
N ASN A 41 4.71 9.49 15.25
CA ASN A 41 5.30 8.37 16.00
C ASN A 41 4.35 7.80 17.07
N GLU A 42 3.55 8.67 17.69
CA GLU A 42 2.58 8.27 18.71
C GLU A 42 1.31 7.65 18.10
N PHE A 43 1.09 7.75 16.79
CA PHE A 43 -0.07 7.22 16.08
C PHE A 43 0.32 6.24 14.94
N PRO A 44 0.96 5.10 15.24
CA PRO A 44 1.35 4.12 14.24
C PRO A 44 0.11 3.42 13.62
N ILE A 45 0.09 3.34 12.29
CA ILE A 45 -1.00 2.79 11.49
C ILE A 45 -0.54 1.49 10.80
N ALA A 46 -1.40 0.50 10.77
CA ALA A 46 -1.25 -0.68 9.93
C ALA A 46 -2.12 -0.58 8.68
N TYR A 47 -1.58 -1.02 7.54
CA TYR A 47 -2.28 -1.09 6.27
C TYR A 47 -2.46 -2.55 5.86
N ALA A 48 -3.71 -3.00 5.72
CA ALA A 48 -4.03 -4.32 5.16
C ALA A 48 -4.53 -4.13 3.73
N ARG A 49 -3.79 -4.64 2.74
CA ARG A 49 -4.09 -4.44 1.32
C ARG A 49 -4.05 -5.74 0.54
N THR A 50 -4.98 -5.90 -0.40
CA THR A 50 -4.90 -6.93 -1.44
C THR A 50 -4.56 -6.27 -2.76
N VAL A 51 -3.63 -6.85 -3.51
CA VAL A 51 -3.08 -6.26 -4.73
C VAL A 51 -3.01 -7.30 -5.84
N TYR A 52 -3.33 -6.91 -7.08
CA TYR A 52 -3.50 -7.87 -8.19
C TYR A 52 -2.88 -7.45 -9.54
N LYS A 53 -2.47 -6.19 -9.70
CA LYS A 53 -1.86 -5.68 -10.95
C LYS A 53 -1.10 -4.36 -10.74
N ASP A 54 -0.37 -3.96 -11.79
CA ASP A 54 0.34 -2.68 -11.91
C ASP A 54 1.27 -2.40 -10.73
N TYR A 55 2.46 -3.01 -10.76
CA TYR A 55 3.44 -2.87 -9.68
C TYR A 55 3.85 -1.41 -9.45
N HIS A 56 4.02 -0.62 -10.51
CA HIS A 56 4.44 0.79 -10.38
C HIS A 56 3.40 1.60 -9.63
N PHE A 57 2.12 1.34 -9.89
CA PHE A 57 1.06 1.95 -9.11
C PHE A 57 1.08 1.50 -7.64
N GLN A 58 1.29 0.21 -7.36
CA GLN A 58 1.38 -0.26 -5.97
C GLN A 58 2.57 0.33 -5.22
N GLU A 59 3.74 0.40 -5.86
CA GLU A 59 4.96 1.01 -5.34
C GLU A 59 4.77 2.51 -5.07
N MET A 60 4.18 3.24 -6.01
CA MET A 60 3.85 4.66 -5.84
C MET A 60 2.91 4.89 -4.66
N MET A 61 1.84 4.09 -4.56
CA MET A 61 0.89 4.19 -3.45
C MET A 61 1.56 3.85 -2.12
N PHE A 62 2.40 2.82 -2.09
CA PHE A 62 3.19 2.48 -0.91
C PHE A 62 4.11 3.63 -0.49
N ASN A 63 4.84 4.24 -1.44
CA ASN A 63 5.73 5.36 -1.16
C ASN A 63 4.99 6.54 -0.52
N VAL A 64 3.84 6.90 -1.08
CA VAL A 64 2.98 7.96 -0.57
C VAL A 64 2.54 7.75 0.87
N MET A 65 2.23 6.50 1.23
CA MET A 65 1.73 6.15 2.56
C MET A 65 2.83 5.79 3.54
N TYR A 66 4.09 5.75 3.08
CA TYR A 66 5.19 5.17 3.85
C TYR A 66 5.54 6.04 5.06
N ALA A 67 5.59 5.42 6.22
CA ALA A 67 6.26 5.95 7.39
C ALA A 67 6.92 4.78 8.16
N PRO A 68 8.09 4.99 8.78
CA PRO A 68 8.86 3.92 9.40
C PRO A 68 8.16 3.28 10.60
N GLN A 69 7.33 4.02 11.33
CA GLN A 69 6.53 3.53 12.46
C GLN A 69 5.26 2.77 12.03
N ASN A 70 4.83 2.92 10.78
CA ASN A 70 3.67 2.21 10.25
C ASN A 70 4.03 0.77 9.87
N ARG A 71 3.02 -0.09 9.75
CA ARG A 71 3.16 -1.48 9.30
C ARG A 71 2.32 -1.70 8.04
N TYR A 72 2.83 -2.51 7.13
CA TYR A 72 2.16 -2.78 5.85
C TYR A 72 2.05 -4.27 5.66
N CYS A 73 0.86 -4.73 5.32
CA CYS A 73 0.62 -6.10 4.96
C CYS A 73 -0.05 -6.15 3.59
N PHE A 74 0.55 -6.93 2.70
CA PHE A 74 0.07 -7.16 1.34
C PHE A 74 -0.28 -8.63 1.16
N ILE A 75 -1.49 -8.85 0.65
CA ILE A 75 -1.93 -10.12 0.09
C ILE A 75 -1.93 -9.96 -1.42
N ILE A 76 -1.34 -10.91 -2.12
CA ILE A 76 -1.37 -10.93 -3.58
C ILE A 76 -2.61 -11.73 -4.00
N ASP A 77 -3.35 -11.20 -4.97
CA ASP A 77 -4.41 -11.97 -5.62
C ASP A 77 -3.77 -13.11 -6.41
N ASN A 78 -4.26 -14.33 -6.18
CA ASN A 78 -3.75 -15.55 -6.80
C ASN A 78 -3.72 -15.46 -8.35
N LYS A 79 -4.61 -14.67 -8.95
CA LYS A 79 -4.67 -14.47 -10.40
C LYS A 79 -3.63 -13.50 -10.96
N ALA A 80 -2.87 -12.82 -10.11
CA ALA A 80 -1.84 -11.90 -10.56
C ALA A 80 -0.71 -12.62 -11.29
N THR A 81 -0.03 -11.93 -12.21
CA THR A 81 1.04 -12.53 -13.00
C THR A 81 2.26 -12.88 -12.14
N GLU A 82 3.03 -13.90 -12.54
CA GLU A 82 4.27 -14.28 -11.84
C GLU A 82 5.27 -13.11 -11.72
N LYS A 83 5.37 -12.27 -12.77
CA LYS A 83 6.18 -11.03 -12.74
C LYS A 83 5.71 -10.10 -11.61
N PHE A 84 4.40 -9.93 -11.43
CA PHE A 84 3.84 -9.10 -10.36
C PHE A 84 4.15 -9.67 -8.98
N HIS A 85 3.96 -10.99 -8.80
CA HIS A 85 4.29 -11.69 -7.56
C HIS A 85 5.75 -11.48 -7.15
N LYS A 86 6.67 -11.71 -8.09
CA LYS A 86 8.10 -11.53 -7.86
C LYS A 86 8.43 -10.10 -7.44
N LYS A 87 7.87 -9.10 -8.13
CA LYS A 87 8.10 -7.69 -7.81
C LYS A 87 7.57 -7.30 -6.42
N MET A 88 6.36 -7.74 -6.06
CA MET A 88 5.81 -7.50 -4.72
C MET A 88 6.62 -8.20 -3.62
N LYS A 89 7.07 -9.44 -3.84
CA LYS A 89 7.93 -10.16 -2.88
C LYS A 89 9.30 -9.48 -2.71
N ILE A 90 9.88 -8.92 -3.77
CA ILE A 90 11.10 -8.09 -3.68
C ILE A 90 10.82 -6.84 -2.83
N LEU A 91 9.75 -6.10 -3.12
CA LEU A 91 9.35 -4.92 -2.33
C LEU A 91 9.24 -5.26 -0.84
N GLY A 92 8.57 -6.36 -0.50
CA GLY A 92 8.45 -6.83 0.88
C GLY A 92 9.78 -7.07 1.58
N LYS A 93 10.76 -7.63 0.87
CA LYS A 93 12.12 -7.88 1.42
C LYS A 93 12.91 -6.59 1.64
N CYS A 94 12.56 -5.50 0.96
CA CYS A 94 13.28 -4.23 1.06
C CYS A 94 12.93 -3.42 2.32
N PHE A 95 11.84 -3.72 3.01
CA PHE A 95 11.39 -2.91 4.14
C PHE A 95 11.02 -3.79 5.33
N LYS A 96 11.62 -3.53 6.49
CA LYS A 96 11.41 -4.34 7.71
C LYS A 96 9.98 -4.27 8.24
N ASN A 97 9.26 -3.19 7.92
CA ASN A 97 7.88 -2.95 8.33
C ASN A 97 6.84 -3.39 7.27
N VAL A 98 7.26 -4.15 6.25
CA VAL A 98 6.38 -4.68 5.21
C VAL A 98 6.32 -6.20 5.30
N ILE A 99 5.11 -6.74 5.24
CA ILE A 99 4.80 -8.16 5.17
C ILE A 99 4.12 -8.41 3.83
N VAL A 100 4.66 -9.32 3.03
CA VAL A 100 3.98 -9.86 1.86
C VAL A 100 3.65 -11.31 2.19
N SER A 101 2.38 -11.62 2.23
CA SER A 101 1.89 -12.95 2.61
C SER A 101 2.27 -14.01 1.57
N ASP A 102 2.65 -15.20 2.03
CA ASP A 102 2.78 -16.39 1.18
C ASP A 102 1.42 -17.03 0.87
N VAL A 103 0.38 -16.70 1.65
CA VAL A 103 -1.00 -17.09 1.37
C VAL A 103 -1.65 -16.04 0.48
N GLU A 104 -2.29 -16.53 -0.57
CA GLU A 104 -2.94 -15.75 -1.60
C GLU A 104 -4.43 -16.09 -1.66
N PHE A 105 -5.23 -15.18 -2.23
CA PHE A 105 -6.67 -15.36 -2.35
C PHE A 105 -7.13 -15.01 -3.75
N ASP A 106 -8.12 -15.74 -4.25
CA ASP A 106 -8.76 -15.45 -5.52
C ASP A 106 -9.85 -14.39 -5.28
N VAL A 107 -9.56 -13.12 -5.61
CA VAL A 107 -10.45 -11.98 -5.38
C VAL A 107 -11.04 -11.50 -6.69
N ASP A 108 -12.34 -11.26 -6.76
CA ASP A 108 -13.00 -10.83 -7.99
C ASP A 108 -13.64 -9.44 -7.85
N GLY A 109 -14.13 -8.92 -8.98
CA GLY A 109 -14.83 -7.62 -9.01
C GLY A 109 -16.14 -7.60 -8.21
N ALA A 110 -16.64 -8.76 -7.79
CA ALA A 110 -17.79 -8.88 -6.88
C ALA A 110 -17.36 -8.85 -5.39
N GLY A 111 -16.05 -8.89 -5.11
CA GLY A 111 -15.49 -8.80 -3.77
C GLY A 111 -15.40 -10.14 -3.02
N HIS A 112 -15.53 -11.28 -3.71
CA HIS A 112 -15.33 -12.57 -3.06
C HIS A 112 -13.91 -12.70 -2.51
N ASN A 113 -13.78 -13.35 -1.35
CA ASN A 113 -12.53 -13.50 -0.59
C ASN A 113 -11.83 -12.19 -0.15
N MET A 114 -12.35 -11.02 -0.50
CA MET A 114 -11.74 -9.73 -0.17
C MET A 114 -11.64 -9.52 1.34
N VAL A 115 -12.74 -9.73 2.06
CA VAL A 115 -12.76 -9.62 3.54
C VAL A 115 -11.84 -10.67 4.17
N ARG A 116 -11.84 -11.91 3.64
CA ARG A 116 -10.99 -12.99 4.14
C ARG A 116 -9.50 -12.65 3.98
N SER A 117 -9.14 -12.06 2.86
CA SER A 117 -7.81 -11.55 2.58
C SER A 117 -7.41 -10.47 3.61
N PHE A 118 -8.27 -9.48 3.85
CA PHE A 118 -7.99 -8.45 4.86
C PHE A 118 -7.85 -9.02 6.27
N LEU A 119 -8.75 -9.92 6.68
CA LEU A 119 -8.67 -10.58 7.99
C LEU A 119 -7.38 -11.39 8.12
N TYR A 120 -6.93 -12.06 7.05
CA TYR A 120 -5.66 -12.78 7.06
C TYR A 120 -4.48 -11.81 7.25
N CYS A 121 -4.47 -10.67 6.54
CA CYS A 121 -3.46 -9.64 6.75
C CYS A 121 -3.45 -9.11 8.19
N MET A 122 -4.63 -8.84 8.75
CA MET A 122 -4.76 -8.39 10.14
C MET A 122 -4.19 -9.41 11.11
N ARG A 123 -4.42 -10.71 10.89
CA ARG A 123 -3.80 -11.78 11.70
C ARG A 123 -2.27 -11.77 11.63
N LEU A 124 -1.69 -11.52 10.45
CA LEU A 124 -0.23 -11.38 10.33
C LEU A 124 0.28 -10.15 11.09
N LEU A 125 -0.41 -9.02 10.97
CA LEU A 125 -0.09 -7.77 11.65
C LEU A 125 -0.18 -7.87 13.18
N LEU A 126 -1.04 -8.75 13.71
CA LEU A 126 -1.17 -8.99 15.15
C LEU A 126 0.04 -9.72 15.77
N LYS A 127 0.89 -10.36 14.96
CA LYS A 127 2.11 -11.02 15.47
C LYS A 127 3.15 -10.02 15.99
N GLU A 128 3.13 -8.79 15.48
CA GLU A 128 3.98 -7.68 15.94
C GLU A 128 3.13 -6.42 16.15
N PRO A 129 2.38 -6.32 17.28
CA PRO A 129 1.36 -5.29 17.48
C PRO A 129 1.96 -3.95 17.92
N SER A 130 2.81 -3.34 17.09
CA SER A 130 3.36 -1.99 17.32
C SER A 130 2.45 -0.86 16.81
N TRP A 131 1.31 -1.20 16.20
CA TRP A 131 0.36 -0.27 15.57
C TRP A 131 -0.91 -0.12 16.42
N LYS A 132 -1.61 1.03 16.30
CA LYS A 132 -2.82 1.35 17.08
C LYS A 132 -4.12 1.22 16.29
N TYR A 133 -4.05 1.42 14.98
CA TYR A 133 -5.18 1.38 14.06
C TYR A 133 -4.81 0.57 12.83
N VAL A 134 -5.76 -0.17 12.28
CA VAL A 134 -5.61 -0.80 10.98
C VAL A 134 -6.59 -0.17 10.00
N THR A 135 -6.12 0.05 8.78
CA THR A 135 -6.94 0.50 7.68
C THR A 135 -6.87 -0.51 6.54
N THR A 136 -8.03 -0.89 6.02
CA THR A 136 -8.13 -1.66 4.78
C THR A 136 -8.23 -0.68 3.62
N LEU A 137 -7.33 -0.78 2.64
CA LEU A 137 -7.40 0.07 1.44
C LEU A 137 -7.71 -0.76 0.21
N GLN A 138 -8.87 -0.47 -0.38
CA GLN A 138 -9.18 -0.80 -1.77
C GLN A 138 -9.06 0.47 -2.61
N VAL A 139 -7.97 0.62 -3.34
CA VAL A 139 -7.85 1.67 -4.36
C VAL A 139 -7.86 0.98 -5.72
N ASP A 140 -9.04 0.87 -6.31
CA ASP A 140 -9.22 0.49 -7.72
C ASP A 140 -9.67 1.76 -8.46
N ILE A 141 -8.73 2.62 -8.83
CA ILE A 141 -9.04 4.00 -9.23
C ILE A 141 -8.21 4.46 -10.44
N LYS A 142 -8.92 4.85 -11.50
CA LYS A 142 -8.43 5.72 -12.57
C LYS A 142 -7.97 7.07 -11.98
N LEU A 143 -6.85 7.62 -12.45
CA LEU A 143 -6.11 8.79 -11.92
C LEU A 143 -6.91 9.92 -11.23
N LYS A 144 -8.14 10.19 -11.69
CA LYS A 144 -8.98 11.29 -11.24
C LYS A 144 -9.42 11.23 -9.77
N LYS A 145 -9.41 10.07 -9.09
CA LYS A 145 -9.80 10.00 -7.66
C LYS A 145 -8.62 9.99 -6.67
N TYR A 146 -7.37 10.18 -7.13
CA TYR A 146 -6.22 10.25 -6.22
C TYR A 146 -6.31 11.42 -5.25
N LEU A 147 -6.63 12.63 -5.75
CA LEU A 147 -6.78 13.81 -4.90
C LEU A 147 -7.86 13.62 -3.83
N ALA A 148 -8.97 12.99 -4.17
CA ALA A 148 -10.03 12.68 -3.21
C ALA A 148 -9.54 11.70 -2.14
N PHE A 149 -8.78 10.66 -2.52
CA PHE A 149 -8.19 9.72 -1.57
C PHE A 149 -7.22 10.41 -0.59
N PHE A 150 -6.30 11.25 -1.10
CA PHE A 150 -5.38 12.00 -0.27
C PHE A 150 -6.09 12.93 0.72
N LEU A 151 -7.10 13.68 0.23
CA LEU A 151 -7.88 14.59 1.07
C LEU A 151 -8.67 13.82 2.13
N THR A 152 -9.29 12.69 1.78
CA THR A 152 -10.02 11.85 2.74
C THR A 152 -9.07 11.24 3.78
N PHE A 153 -7.91 10.75 3.36
CA PHE A 153 -6.92 10.19 4.28
C PHE A 153 -6.37 11.26 5.23
N PHE A 154 -6.07 12.45 4.70
CA PHE A 154 -5.67 13.61 5.50
C PHE A 154 -6.76 14.00 6.50
N LEU A 155 -8.03 14.08 6.08
CA LEU A 155 -9.15 14.40 6.97
C LEU A 155 -9.36 13.35 8.07
N ILE A 156 -9.17 12.06 7.76
CA ILE A 156 -9.24 10.97 8.74
C ILE A 156 -8.16 11.12 9.81
N ILE A 157 -6.90 11.37 9.38
CA ILE A 157 -5.77 11.60 10.29
C ILE A 157 -6.05 12.81 11.18
N GLN A 158 -6.61 13.89 10.62
CA GLN A 158 -6.90 15.12 11.36
C GLN A 158 -8.10 15.00 12.33
N ASN A 159 -9.07 14.09 12.11
CA ASN A 159 -10.32 14.06 12.89
C ASN A 159 -10.52 12.89 13.88
N LYS A 160 -9.59 11.93 14.01
CA LYS A 160 -9.70 10.81 14.98
C LYS A 160 -11.06 10.06 14.97
N LYS A 161 -11.81 10.05 13.86
CA LYS A 161 -13.12 9.37 13.75
C LYS A 161 -13.28 8.62 12.42
N GLU A 162 -13.95 7.48 12.49
CA GLU A 162 -14.26 6.59 11.36
C GLU A 162 -15.26 7.27 10.41
N PHE A 163 -15.01 7.24 9.10
CA PHE A 163 -15.89 7.80 8.09
C PHE A 163 -16.11 6.80 6.95
N SER A 164 -17.35 6.34 6.78
CA SER A 164 -17.75 5.43 5.69
C SER A 164 -18.28 6.25 4.51
N PHE A 165 -17.50 6.37 3.43
CA PHE A 165 -17.97 7.01 2.20
C PHE A 165 -18.84 6.04 1.38
N LYS A 166 -20.13 6.34 1.27
CA LYS A 166 -21.00 5.79 0.21
C LYS A 166 -20.55 6.34 -1.13
N ASN A 167 -19.55 5.71 -1.74
CA ASN A 167 -19.28 5.58 -3.18
C ASN A 167 -17.77 5.34 -3.43
N PHE A 168 -17.41 4.06 -3.57
CA PHE A 168 -16.14 3.55 -4.14
C PHE A 168 -14.84 4.19 -3.63
N VAL A 169 -14.61 4.09 -2.31
CA VAL A 169 -13.35 3.72 -1.64
C VAL A 169 -13.77 3.20 -0.26
N PHE A 170 -13.69 1.89 0.02
CA PHE A 170 -13.91 1.40 1.38
C PHE A 170 -12.61 1.59 2.17
N VAL A 171 -12.47 2.75 2.83
CA VAL A 171 -11.51 2.94 3.90
C VAL A 171 -12.23 2.64 5.21
N HIS A 172 -12.11 1.41 5.70
CA HIS A 172 -12.53 1.09 7.06
C HIS A 172 -11.32 1.28 7.97
N LEU A 173 -11.29 2.38 8.73
CA LEU A 173 -10.50 2.40 9.96
C LEU A 173 -11.34 1.69 11.01
N HIS A 174 -10.74 0.69 11.64
CA HIS A 174 -11.31 0.10 12.83
C HIS A 174 -10.36 0.35 13.99
N ARG A 175 -10.88 0.97 15.06
CA ARG A 175 -10.18 1.02 16.35
C ARG A 175 -10.35 -0.33 17.03
N TYR A 176 -9.48 -1.28 16.71
CA TYR A 176 -9.48 -2.56 17.41
C TYR A 176 -8.67 -2.47 18.70
N GLN A 177 -9.38 -2.41 19.83
CA GLN A 177 -8.81 -2.70 21.14
C GLN A 177 -9.03 -4.20 21.40
N PHE A 178 -8.30 -5.06 20.67
CA PHE A 178 -8.41 -6.51 20.88
C PHE A 178 -7.73 -6.87 22.20
N ALA A 179 -8.55 -7.19 23.21
CA ALA A 179 -8.09 -7.97 24.35
C ALA A 179 -7.54 -9.30 23.81
N ALA A 180 -6.37 -9.71 24.31
CA ALA A 180 -5.57 -10.83 23.80
C ALA A 180 -6.24 -12.23 23.84
N ASN A 181 -7.54 -12.33 24.16
CA ASN A 181 -8.23 -13.58 24.50
C ASN A 181 -9.32 -14.01 23.49
N CYS A 182 -9.44 -13.39 22.31
CA CYS A 182 -10.53 -13.73 21.36
C CYS A 182 -10.19 -14.80 20.31
N PHE A 183 -9.04 -15.48 20.40
CA PHE A 183 -8.72 -16.60 19.51
C PHE A 183 -8.04 -17.72 20.33
N ALA A 184 -8.83 -18.36 21.18
CA ALA A 184 -8.57 -19.70 21.71
C ALA A 184 -9.58 -20.66 21.09
#